data_AF-I2CP64-F1
#
_entry.id   AF-I2CP64-F1
#
_cell.length_a   1.000
_cell.length_b   1.000
_cell.length_c   1.000
_cell.angle_alpha   90.00
_cell.angle_beta   90.00
_cell.angle_gamma   90.00
#
_symmetry.space_group_name_H-M   'P 1'
#
loop_
_entity.id
_entity.type
_entity.pdbx_description
1 polymer ?
#
loop_
_entity_poly.entity_id
_entity_poly.type
_entity_poly.pdbx_seq_one_letter_code
_entity_poly.pdbx_strand_id
1 'polypeptide(L)'
;MEAEKHFLRQHGEQLVGNGQEGHGHAPSPSPQIPPELGYLRLASDLRGELLEVVVGGILARENDAEASQGIAQVAGPVETRLHFLYMGLKGSNGKSGVGRSGLVREVGVVAGLYAGMARAVDNTGQAYLPRLITHALEPLLDVATLCSAYPDALHAVLVFLRDYAEVQISSLGAPATMSLLTATGQALKAYASHNVGRTRKDANSKEEAVGDILCVLELLSHVASKDFVDFSAEQEGKLAADTVADVVFFGLERLIPLMSEELLEYPPLGKQYFTLVNSMVSTYTERVAFLPHPLFMQLLQSVMFGVQRPDSEIARDSLRALAGLASFHAQTVGSRVRSAGHANGGGRGLEAHVTAHPALFSECTRKLLHLVVYEGSVWDRLDAASNALLALILCDREAFLCLLAGILEEQPPSVKERLGQEFQKLMSAIPPRMEGGDGREGGRRRGPAWDRQTKLAFRHHLRAFATQVRPFMQMR
;
A
#
# COMPACT_ATOMS: atom_id res chain seq x y z
N MET A 1 25.84 7.92 28.64
CA MET A 1 24.66 8.83 28.66
C MET A 1 25.02 10.30 28.94
N GLU A 2 25.42 10.73 30.15
CA GLU A 2 25.78 12.16 30.37
C GLU A 2 27.04 12.59 29.62
N ALA A 3 28.07 11.73 29.61
CA ALA A 3 29.28 11.93 28.81
C ALA A 3 28.99 11.95 27.29
N GLU A 4 28.07 11.10 26.83
CA GLU A 4 27.60 11.06 25.44
C GLU A 4 26.82 12.32 25.07
N LYS A 5 25.89 12.75 25.93
CA LYS A 5 25.10 13.97 25.72
C LYS A 5 26.00 15.20 25.69
N HIS A 6 26.99 15.27 26.58
CA HIS A 6 28.00 16.32 26.58
C HIS A 6 28.84 16.29 25.29
N PHE A 7 29.27 15.10 24.86
CA PHE A 7 30.04 14.91 23.65
C PHE A 7 29.24 15.25 22.38
N LEU A 8 28.01 14.75 22.21
CA LEU A 8 27.12 15.06 21.10
C LEU A 8 26.72 16.54 21.08
N ARG A 9 26.59 17.18 22.24
CA ARG A 9 26.33 18.64 22.33
C ARG A 9 27.53 19.47 21.88
N GLN A 10 28.75 19.01 22.12
CA GLN A 10 29.98 19.73 21.76
C GLN A 10 30.47 19.41 20.34
N HIS A 11 30.24 18.20 19.85
CA HIS A 11 30.86 17.67 18.62
C HIS A 11 29.87 17.06 17.63
N GLY A 12 28.56 17.10 17.92
CA GLY A 12 27.53 16.42 17.13
C GLY A 12 27.42 16.88 15.68
N GLU A 13 27.68 18.17 15.41
CA GLU A 13 27.64 18.77 14.06
C GLU A 13 28.86 18.33 13.22
N GLN A 14 30.02 18.14 13.83
CA GLN A 14 31.25 17.68 13.15
C GLN A 14 31.16 16.21 12.72
N LEU A 15 30.29 15.42 13.36
CA LEU A 15 30.02 14.03 12.98
C LEU A 15 29.07 13.89 11.77
N VAL A 16 28.51 14.99 11.25
CA VAL A 16 27.60 15.01 10.09
C VAL A 16 28.35 15.18 8.76
N GLY A 17 29.60 15.65 8.81
CA GLY A 17 30.39 15.97 7.63
C GLY A 17 30.94 14.74 6.89
N ASN A 18 30.11 14.05 6.12
CA ASN A 18 30.56 13.26 4.98
C ASN A 18 29.93 13.85 3.72
N GLY A 19 30.74 14.55 2.90
CA GLY A 19 30.49 14.62 1.46
C GLY A 19 30.32 15.99 0.77
N GLN A 20 30.58 17.15 1.39
CA GLN A 20 30.77 18.39 0.62
C GLN A 20 32.25 18.74 0.50
N GLU A 21 32.89 18.22 -0.55
CA GLU A 21 34.11 18.82 -1.08
C GLU A 21 33.76 20.22 -1.62
N GLY A 22 34.06 21.25 -0.83
CA GLY A 22 33.73 22.63 -1.16
C GLY A 22 34.68 23.62 -0.48
N HIS A 23 35.84 23.82 -1.13
CA HIS A 23 36.77 24.95 -1.04
C HIS A 23 37.22 25.50 0.34
N GLY A 24 38.50 25.25 0.65
CA GLY A 24 39.41 26.35 1.04
C GLY A 24 39.76 26.53 2.52
N HIS A 25 39.24 25.72 3.45
CA HIS A 25 39.69 25.74 4.86
C HIS A 25 40.14 24.36 5.33
N ALA A 26 41.28 24.34 6.05
CA ALA A 26 41.88 23.13 6.57
C ALA A 26 40.86 22.31 7.39
N PRO A 27 40.81 20.97 7.25
CA PRO A 27 39.86 20.15 7.98
C PRO A 27 40.14 20.30 9.48
N SER A 28 39.17 20.84 10.22
CA SER A 28 39.18 20.79 11.68
C SER A 28 39.32 19.33 12.13
N PRO A 29 40.20 19.03 13.11
CA PRO A 29 40.48 17.64 13.50
C PRO A 29 39.20 16.96 13.95
N SER A 30 38.92 15.77 13.39
CA SER A 30 37.77 14.96 13.77
C SER A 30 37.78 14.75 15.28
N PRO A 31 36.65 14.97 15.98
CA PRO A 31 36.60 14.85 17.42
C PRO A 31 37.00 13.44 17.85
N GLN A 32 37.92 13.32 18.80
CA GLN A 32 38.36 12.02 19.33
C GLN A 32 37.20 11.39 20.11
N ILE A 33 36.49 10.47 19.47
CA ILE A 33 35.38 9.74 20.09
C ILE A 33 35.95 8.82 21.17
N PRO A 34 35.52 8.96 22.45
CA PRO A 34 35.92 8.08 23.54
C PRO A 34 35.69 6.60 23.19
N PRO A 35 36.54 5.67 23.65
CA PRO A 35 36.41 4.25 23.35
C PRO A 35 35.06 3.66 23.77
N GLU A 36 34.49 4.16 24.88
CA GLU A 36 33.16 3.79 25.38
C GLU A 36 32.00 4.24 24.47
N LEU A 37 32.25 5.20 23.58
CA LEU A 37 31.31 5.71 22.58
C LEU A 37 31.70 5.25 21.17
N GLY A 38 32.46 4.17 21.04
CA GLY A 38 32.98 3.66 19.78
C GLY A 38 31.90 3.43 18.71
N TYR A 39 30.66 3.09 19.09
CA TYR A 39 29.52 2.97 18.17
C TYR A 39 29.14 4.30 17.50
N LEU A 40 29.50 5.45 18.06
CA LEU A 40 29.32 6.74 17.39
C LEU A 40 30.18 6.89 16.13
N ARG A 41 31.21 6.05 15.96
CA ARG A 41 32.01 5.95 14.74
C ARG A 41 31.27 5.22 13.61
N LEU A 42 30.24 4.45 13.95
CA LEU A 42 29.37 3.81 12.97
C LEU A 42 28.38 4.84 12.42
N ALA A 43 28.13 4.75 11.11
CA ALA A 43 27.04 5.46 10.45
C ALA A 43 25.72 5.19 11.21
N SER A 44 24.86 6.20 11.32
CA SER A 44 23.57 6.12 12.03
C SER A 44 22.76 4.91 11.59
N ASP A 45 22.82 4.62 10.30
CA ASP A 45 21.98 3.68 9.58
C ASP A 45 22.36 2.22 9.93
N LEU A 46 23.64 1.99 10.20
CA LEU A 46 24.18 0.69 10.60
C LEU A 46 23.94 0.35 12.08
N ARG A 47 23.52 1.32 12.91
CA ARG A 47 23.33 1.08 14.35
C ARG A 47 22.13 0.19 14.62
N GLY A 48 21.07 0.31 13.82
CA GLY A 48 19.91 -0.58 13.87
C GLY A 48 20.27 -2.01 13.49
N GLU A 49 21.02 -2.19 12.39
CA GLU A 49 21.49 -3.51 11.94
C GLU A 49 22.43 -4.17 12.96
N LEU A 50 23.34 -3.41 13.57
CA LEU A 50 24.18 -3.94 14.64
C LEU A 50 23.34 -4.39 15.84
N LEU A 51 22.33 -3.60 16.22
CA LEU A 51 21.46 -3.93 17.33
C LEU A 51 20.64 -5.20 17.05
N GLU A 52 20.18 -5.37 15.81
CA GLU A 52 19.50 -6.57 15.35
C GLU A 52 20.37 -7.83 15.57
N VAL A 53 21.64 -7.79 15.13
CA VAL A 53 22.58 -8.90 15.31
C VAL A 53 22.86 -9.18 16.80
N VAL A 54 23.01 -8.13 17.60
CA VAL A 54 23.24 -8.26 19.05
C VAL A 54 22.03 -8.89 19.74
N VAL A 55 20.82 -8.41 19.44
CA VAL A 55 19.58 -8.94 20.03
C VAL A 55 19.33 -10.37 19.57
N GLY A 56 19.54 -10.67 18.27
CA GLY A 56 19.44 -12.04 17.75
C GLY A 56 20.44 -12.99 18.42
N GLY A 57 21.67 -12.54 18.67
CA GLY A 57 22.67 -13.32 19.42
C GLY A 57 22.30 -13.56 20.89
N ILE A 58 21.59 -12.62 21.53
CA ILE A 58 21.07 -12.78 22.89
C ILE A 58 19.92 -13.79 22.93
N LEU A 59 19.01 -13.71 21.95
CA LEU A 59 17.84 -14.60 21.82
C LEU A 59 18.25 -16.04 21.48
N ALA A 60 19.35 -16.23 20.74
CA ALA A 60 19.87 -17.56 20.40
C ALA A 60 20.42 -18.37 21.61
N ARG A 61 20.41 -17.80 22.82
CA ARG A 61 20.90 -18.48 24.03
C ARG A 61 19.82 -19.43 24.56
N GLU A 62 20.24 -20.61 25.05
CA GLU A 62 19.33 -21.66 25.54
C GLU A 62 18.55 -21.31 26.83
N ASN A 63 18.91 -20.20 27.51
CA ASN A 63 18.30 -19.81 28.78
C ASN A 63 17.46 -18.53 28.64
N ASP A 64 16.13 -18.68 28.65
CA ASP A 64 15.14 -17.59 28.50
C ASP A 64 15.30 -16.47 29.54
N ALA A 65 15.74 -16.79 30.77
CA ALA A 65 15.94 -15.80 31.83
C ALA A 65 17.17 -14.92 31.56
N GLU A 66 18.26 -15.53 31.08
CA GLU A 66 19.46 -14.80 30.67
C GLU A 66 19.22 -13.98 29.40
N ALA A 67 18.47 -14.53 28.45
CA ALA A 67 18.07 -13.81 27.23
C ALA A 67 17.25 -12.57 27.59
N SER A 68 16.23 -12.72 28.44
CA SER A 68 15.39 -11.61 28.92
C SER A 68 16.21 -10.53 29.63
N GLN A 69 17.15 -10.93 30.50
CA GLN A 69 18.04 -9.99 31.18
C GLN A 69 19.00 -9.29 30.21
N GLY A 70 19.56 -10.02 29.24
CA GLY A 70 20.41 -9.46 28.20
C GLY A 70 19.68 -8.45 27.32
N ILE A 71 18.44 -8.73 26.93
CA ILE A 71 17.60 -7.79 26.18
C ILE A 71 17.35 -6.53 27.01
N ALA A 72 17.03 -6.65 28.30
CA ALA A 72 16.81 -5.48 29.16
C ALA A 72 18.06 -4.59 29.26
N GLN A 73 19.26 -5.17 29.29
CA GLN A 73 20.53 -4.42 29.30
C GLN A 73 20.76 -3.64 27.99
N VAL A 74 20.27 -4.17 26.87
CA VAL A 74 20.44 -3.58 25.55
C VAL A 74 19.33 -2.57 25.22
N ALA A 75 18.09 -2.88 25.62
CA ALA A 75 16.92 -2.03 25.37
C ALA A 75 16.83 -0.84 26.33
N GLY A 76 17.23 -1.01 27.60
CA GLY A 76 17.16 0.05 28.61
C GLY A 76 17.86 1.37 28.22
N PRO A 77 19.08 1.35 27.64
CA PRO A 77 19.71 2.54 27.08
C PRO A 77 18.91 3.21 25.95
N VAL A 78 18.25 2.43 25.09
CA VAL A 78 17.42 2.94 23.99
C VAL A 78 16.16 3.64 24.54
N GLU A 79 15.48 3.00 25.49
CA GLU A 79 14.31 3.58 26.18
C GLU A 79 14.68 4.87 26.92
N THR A 80 15.84 4.89 27.57
CA THR A 80 16.35 6.06 28.28
C THR A 80 16.60 7.21 27.30
N ARG A 81 17.19 6.94 26.13
CA ARG A 81 17.40 7.95 25.07
C ARG A 81 16.07 8.50 24.57
N LEU A 82 15.09 7.64 24.29
CA LEU A 82 13.74 8.06 23.89
C LEU A 82 13.08 8.94 24.96
N HIS A 83 13.16 8.54 26.23
CA HIS A 83 12.62 9.32 27.34
C HIS A 83 13.26 10.71 27.44
N PHE A 84 14.58 10.82 27.28
CA PHE A 84 15.26 12.11 27.30
C PHE A 84 14.89 12.99 26.09
N LEU A 85 14.69 12.42 24.91
CA LEU A 85 14.18 13.15 23.74
C LEU A 85 12.80 13.71 24.02
N TYR A 86 11.90 12.86 24.52
CA TYR A 86 10.53 13.22 24.85
C TYR A 86 10.47 14.35 25.89
N MET A 87 11.16 14.19 27.02
CA MET A 87 11.20 15.19 28.09
C MET A 87 11.94 16.47 27.67
N GLY A 88 13.01 16.34 26.88
CA GLY A 88 13.77 17.49 26.38
C GLY A 88 12.96 18.36 25.42
N LEU A 89 12.09 17.76 24.61
CA LEU A 89 11.22 18.48 23.69
C LEU A 89 9.99 19.07 24.37
N LYS A 90 9.37 18.33 25.30
CA LYS A 90 8.19 18.77 26.04
C LYS A 90 8.51 19.85 27.10
N GLY A 91 9.71 19.80 27.68
CA GLY A 91 10.16 20.74 28.72
C GLY A 91 10.83 22.01 28.21
N SER A 92 11.35 22.02 26.97
CA SER A 92 11.89 23.23 26.36
C SER A 92 10.80 23.93 25.55
N ASN A 93 10.47 25.17 25.88
CA ASN A 93 9.67 26.08 25.06
C ASN A 93 10.44 26.49 23.76
N GLY A 94 10.98 25.51 23.02
CA GLY A 94 11.79 25.73 21.81
C GLY A 94 13.23 26.20 22.03
N LYS A 95 13.78 26.05 23.24
CA LYS A 95 15.15 26.50 23.61
C LYS A 95 15.96 25.41 24.32
N SER A 96 16.09 24.23 23.74
CA SER A 96 17.08 23.24 24.18
C SER A 96 18.40 23.46 23.43
N GLY A 97 19.52 23.55 24.17
CA GLY A 97 20.86 23.84 23.65
C GLY A 97 21.55 22.67 22.94
N VAL A 98 20.78 21.80 22.27
CA VAL A 98 21.24 20.82 21.28
C VAL A 98 20.78 21.36 19.93
N GLY A 99 21.69 21.51 18.97
CA GLY A 99 21.35 21.99 17.63
C GLY A 99 20.18 21.19 17.05
N ARG A 100 19.20 21.87 16.45
CA ARG A 100 17.94 21.26 16.00
C ARG A 100 18.13 20.13 14.97
N SER A 101 19.25 20.12 14.23
CA SER A 101 19.68 19.04 13.34
C SER A 101 20.14 17.77 14.11
N GLY A 102 20.80 17.94 15.25
CA GLY A 102 21.23 16.85 16.11
C GLY A 102 20.05 16.09 16.72
N LEU A 103 18.94 16.79 16.97
CA LEU A 103 17.69 16.19 17.44
C LEU A 103 17.06 15.28 16.39
N VAL A 104 16.89 15.77 15.16
CA VAL A 104 16.31 14.98 14.04
C VAL A 104 17.12 13.71 13.80
N ARG A 105 18.45 13.82 13.77
CA ARG A 105 19.35 12.67 13.65
C ARG A 105 19.14 11.67 14.78
N GLU A 106 19.01 12.16 16.01
CA GLU A 106 18.82 11.32 17.18
C GLU A 106 17.47 10.58 17.16
N VAL A 107 16.40 11.23 16.67
CA VAL A 107 15.12 10.56 16.39
C VAL A 107 15.30 9.42 15.39
N GLY A 108 16.00 9.68 14.29
CA GLY A 108 16.29 8.66 13.28
C GLY A 108 17.09 7.48 13.84
N VAL A 109 18.11 7.74 14.65
CA VAL A 109 18.89 6.69 15.31
C VAL A 109 18.03 5.87 16.27
N VAL A 110 17.21 6.51 17.11
CA VAL A 110 16.36 5.78 18.06
C VAL A 110 15.31 4.95 17.31
N ALA A 111 14.67 5.50 16.28
CA ALA A 111 13.73 4.77 15.43
C ALA A 111 14.41 3.56 14.75
N GLY A 112 15.62 3.74 14.20
CA GLY A 112 16.40 2.66 13.60
C GLY A 112 16.82 1.56 14.59
N LEU A 113 17.09 1.91 15.85
CA LEU A 113 17.35 0.92 16.91
C LEU A 113 16.10 0.11 17.23
N TYR A 114 14.93 0.73 17.35
CA TYR A 114 13.67 -0.01 17.53
C TYR A 114 13.34 -0.89 16.32
N ALA A 115 13.63 -0.44 15.10
CA ALA A 115 13.49 -1.27 13.89
C ALA A 115 14.42 -2.50 13.93
N GLY A 116 15.68 -2.33 14.34
CA GLY A 116 16.61 -3.45 14.52
C GLY A 116 16.12 -4.47 15.57
N MET A 117 15.58 -3.98 16.69
CA MET A 117 14.95 -4.86 17.70
C MET A 117 13.73 -5.59 17.15
N ALA A 118 12.91 -4.95 16.32
CA ALA A 118 11.75 -5.56 15.67
C ALA A 118 12.12 -6.66 14.68
N ARG A 119 13.22 -6.50 13.94
CA ARG A 119 13.73 -7.51 12.99
C ARG A 119 14.35 -8.71 13.68
N ALA A 120 14.95 -8.51 14.85
CA ALA A 120 15.59 -9.58 15.60
C ALA A 120 14.63 -10.53 16.34
N VAL A 121 13.33 -10.21 16.42
CA VAL A 121 12.39 -11.02 17.21
C VAL A 121 12.21 -12.42 16.59
N ASP A 122 12.63 -13.43 17.33
CA ASP A 122 12.38 -14.84 17.05
C ASP A 122 11.28 -15.41 17.98
N ASN A 123 11.04 -16.72 17.92
CA ASN A 123 10.03 -17.38 18.77
C ASN A 123 10.27 -17.17 20.27
N THR A 124 11.51 -17.03 20.72
CA THR A 124 11.84 -16.80 22.14
C THR A 124 11.53 -15.35 22.54
N GLY A 125 11.82 -14.40 21.65
CA GLY A 125 11.61 -12.96 21.86
C GLY A 125 10.16 -12.49 21.72
N GLN A 126 9.28 -13.28 21.09
CA GLN A 126 7.88 -12.90 20.80
C GLN A 126 7.07 -12.48 22.04
N ALA A 127 7.36 -13.03 23.21
CA ALA A 127 6.62 -12.71 24.44
C ALA A 127 6.94 -11.31 25.00
N TYR A 128 8.14 -10.78 24.72
CA TYR A 128 8.68 -9.60 25.39
C TYR A 128 8.98 -8.43 24.43
N LEU A 129 9.71 -8.68 23.34
CA LEU A 129 10.19 -7.61 22.45
C LEU A 129 9.05 -6.83 21.78
N PRO A 130 8.00 -7.47 21.23
CA PRO A 130 6.88 -6.73 20.66
C PRO A 130 6.20 -5.79 21.65
N ARG A 131 6.11 -6.16 22.93
CA ARG A 131 5.53 -5.30 23.98
C ARG A 131 6.38 -4.06 24.21
N LEU A 132 7.69 -4.26 24.34
CA LEU A 132 8.66 -3.17 24.51
C LEU A 132 8.62 -2.19 23.32
N ILE A 133 8.61 -2.73 22.10
CA ILE A 133 8.54 -1.94 20.87
C ILE A 133 7.19 -1.19 20.78
N THR A 134 6.08 -1.86 21.12
CA THR A 134 4.74 -1.26 21.13
C THR A 134 4.67 -0.05 22.08
N HIS A 135 5.27 -0.15 23.27
CA HIS A 135 5.31 0.96 24.23
C HIS A 135 6.09 2.18 23.73
N ALA A 136 7.02 2.00 22.77
CA ALA A 136 7.80 3.08 22.20
C ALA A 136 7.09 3.83 21.06
N LEU A 137 6.00 3.29 20.50
CA LEU A 137 5.29 3.85 19.34
C LEU A 137 4.81 5.29 19.59
N GLU A 138 4.08 5.51 20.69
CA GLU A 138 3.49 6.81 21.01
C GLU A 138 4.56 7.87 21.34
N PRO A 139 5.55 7.63 22.22
CA PRO A 139 6.61 8.60 22.47
C PRO A 139 7.45 8.94 21.23
N LEU A 140 7.73 7.98 20.35
CA LEU A 140 8.45 8.22 19.09
C LEU A 140 7.67 9.13 18.16
N LEU A 141 6.36 8.89 18.04
CA LEU A 141 5.51 9.69 17.19
C LEU A 141 5.30 11.10 17.74
N ASP A 142 5.12 11.25 19.06
CA ASP A 142 5.07 12.56 19.71
C ASP A 142 6.36 13.34 19.45
N VAL A 143 7.52 12.70 19.60
CA VAL A 143 8.82 13.34 19.31
C VAL A 143 8.92 13.77 17.84
N ALA A 144 8.49 12.93 16.89
CA ALA A 144 8.51 13.27 15.47
C ALA A 144 7.54 14.42 15.11
N THR A 145 6.34 14.43 15.70
CA THR A 145 5.35 15.51 15.48
C THR A 145 5.79 16.84 16.11
N LEU A 146 6.46 16.81 17.25
CA LEU A 146 7.12 17.98 17.83
C LEU A 146 8.28 18.49 16.95
N CYS A 147 8.86 17.62 16.13
CA CYS A 147 9.86 17.94 15.11
C CYS A 147 9.26 18.28 13.73
N SER A 148 7.97 18.59 13.65
CA SER A 148 7.19 18.95 12.44
C SER A 148 7.86 19.90 11.44
N ALA A 149 8.83 20.72 11.85
CA ALA A 149 9.62 21.54 10.94
C ALA A 149 10.57 20.72 10.02
N TYR A 150 10.84 19.46 10.36
CA TYR A 150 11.82 18.59 9.71
C TYR A 150 11.15 17.29 9.21
N PRO A 151 10.98 17.12 7.88
CA PRO A 151 10.30 15.95 7.33
C PRO A 151 11.04 14.64 7.63
N ASP A 152 12.38 14.67 7.74
CA ASP A 152 13.21 13.48 7.96
C ASP A 152 12.92 12.78 9.29
N ALA A 153 12.54 13.53 10.34
CA ALA A 153 12.18 12.95 11.63
C ALA A 153 10.91 12.10 11.53
N LEU A 154 9.92 12.59 10.78
CA LEU A 154 8.68 11.86 10.52
C LEU A 154 8.91 10.69 9.57
N HIS A 155 9.74 10.88 8.54
CA HIS A 155 10.13 9.79 7.63
C HIS A 155 10.78 8.63 8.39
N ALA A 156 11.70 8.91 9.31
CA ALA A 156 12.34 7.85 10.10
C ALA A 156 11.35 7.05 10.96
N VAL A 157 10.32 7.72 11.50
CA VAL A 157 9.23 7.03 12.22
C VAL A 157 8.35 6.22 11.27
N LEU A 158 8.03 6.72 10.06
CA LEU A 158 7.30 5.95 9.05
C LEU A 158 8.07 4.69 8.63
N VAL A 159 9.38 4.81 8.42
CA VAL A 159 10.28 3.67 8.14
C VAL A 159 10.24 2.65 9.26
N PHE A 160 10.36 3.09 10.52
CA PHE A 160 10.24 2.19 11.66
C PHE A 160 8.87 1.50 11.73
N LEU A 161 7.77 2.23 11.53
CA LEU A 161 6.43 1.65 11.53
C LEU A 161 6.26 0.61 10.42
N ARG A 162 6.79 0.90 9.22
CA ARG A 162 6.79 -0.04 8.10
C ARG A 162 7.57 -1.30 8.47
N ASP A 163 8.82 -1.18 8.91
CA ASP A 163 9.68 -2.32 9.24
C ASP A 163 9.06 -3.17 10.36
N TYR A 164 8.45 -2.52 11.36
CA TYR A 164 7.76 -3.22 12.44
C TYR A 164 6.51 -3.97 11.93
N ALA A 165 5.72 -3.34 11.05
CA ALA A 165 4.58 -4.00 10.43
C ALA A 165 5.02 -5.15 9.53
N GLU A 166 6.06 -4.98 8.71
CA GLU A 166 6.56 -6.01 7.80
C GLU A 166 6.91 -7.30 8.55
N VAL A 167 7.65 -7.18 9.65
CA VAL A 167 8.18 -8.37 10.34
C VAL A 167 7.21 -8.93 11.38
N GLN A 168 6.43 -8.09 12.07
CA GLN A 168 5.66 -8.54 13.24
C GLN A 168 4.15 -8.56 13.03
N ILE A 169 3.56 -7.88 12.03
CA ILE A 169 2.10 -7.70 11.96
C ILE A 169 1.32 -9.01 12.08
N SER A 170 1.81 -10.11 11.49
CA SER A 170 1.15 -11.41 11.54
C SER A 170 1.11 -12.01 12.95
N SER A 171 2.19 -11.88 13.74
CA SER A 171 2.33 -12.44 15.08
C SER A 171 1.79 -11.55 16.21
N LEU A 172 1.51 -10.26 15.94
CA LEU A 172 1.01 -9.34 16.95
C LEU A 172 -0.38 -9.73 17.44
N GLY A 173 -0.53 -9.80 18.77
CA GLY A 173 -1.82 -9.89 19.43
C GLY A 173 -2.67 -8.62 19.24
N ALA A 174 -3.95 -8.71 19.62
CA ALA A 174 -4.92 -7.62 19.47
C ALA A 174 -4.47 -6.25 20.03
N PRO A 175 -3.99 -6.11 21.29
CA PRO A 175 -3.66 -4.80 21.84
C PRO A 175 -2.45 -4.14 21.15
N ALA A 176 -1.45 -4.95 20.77
CA ALA A 176 -0.27 -4.46 20.06
C ALA A 176 -0.62 -4.07 18.62
N THR A 177 -1.45 -4.87 17.95
CA THR A 177 -1.99 -4.55 16.63
C THR A 177 -2.73 -3.20 16.67
N MET A 178 -3.66 -3.01 17.62
CA MET A 178 -4.41 -1.76 17.74
C MET A 178 -3.51 -0.54 18.01
N SER A 179 -2.46 -0.72 18.80
CA SER A 179 -1.48 0.34 19.07
C SER A 179 -0.70 0.72 17.80
N LEU A 180 -0.26 -0.27 17.02
CA LEU A 180 0.39 -0.07 15.72
C LEU A 180 -0.52 0.60 14.70
N LEU A 181 -1.79 0.21 14.62
CA LEU A 181 -2.79 0.84 13.75
C LEU A 181 -3.04 2.29 14.13
N THR A 182 -3.13 2.56 15.43
CA THR A 182 -3.31 3.93 15.95
C THR A 182 -2.12 4.81 15.62
N ALA A 183 -0.89 4.32 15.88
CA ALA A 183 0.35 5.03 15.57
C ALA A 183 0.48 5.27 14.06
N THR A 184 0.19 4.27 13.22
CA THR A 184 0.15 4.40 11.76
C THR A 184 -0.84 5.48 11.34
N GLY A 185 -2.09 5.45 11.82
CA GLY A 185 -3.08 6.46 11.49
C GLY A 185 -2.68 7.88 11.90
N GLN A 186 -2.04 8.04 13.05
CA GLN A 186 -1.52 9.34 13.52
C GLN A 186 -0.31 9.81 12.70
N ALA A 187 0.63 8.92 12.35
CA ALA A 187 1.76 9.23 11.49
C ALA A 187 1.33 9.65 10.08
N LEU A 188 0.33 8.97 9.51
CA LEU A 188 -0.26 9.34 8.22
C LEU A 188 -0.94 10.72 8.28
N LYS A 189 -1.64 11.04 9.37
CA LYS A 189 -2.23 12.37 9.58
C LYS A 189 -1.16 13.45 9.64
N ALA A 190 -0.08 13.21 10.40
CA ALA A 190 1.06 14.11 10.46
C ALA A 190 1.68 14.30 9.08
N TYR A 191 1.94 13.20 8.35
CA TYR A 191 2.52 13.22 7.02
C TYR A 191 1.65 14.00 6.03
N ALA A 192 0.33 13.78 6.03
CA ALA A 192 -0.60 14.52 5.19
C ALA A 192 -0.57 16.02 5.52
N SER A 193 -0.58 16.40 6.80
CA SER A 193 -0.53 17.81 7.20
C SER A 193 0.76 18.52 6.76
N HIS A 194 1.86 17.78 6.63
CA HIS A 194 3.17 18.30 6.22
C HIS A 194 3.33 18.48 4.72
N ASN A 195 2.62 17.69 3.91
CA ASN A 195 2.75 17.70 2.46
C ASN A 195 1.65 18.50 1.73
N VAL A 196 0.55 18.84 2.40
CA VAL A 196 -0.50 19.71 1.82
C VAL A 196 0.06 21.12 1.56
N GLY A 197 0.13 21.51 0.29
CA GLY A 197 0.48 22.88 -0.15
C GLY A 197 1.97 23.16 -0.37
N ARG A 198 2.86 22.19 -0.16
CA ARG A 198 4.30 22.37 -0.35
C ARG A 198 4.71 21.90 -1.76
N THR A 199 4.92 22.84 -2.68
CA THR A 199 5.55 22.52 -3.97
C THR A 199 7.05 22.35 -3.77
N ARG A 200 7.49 21.09 -3.73
CA ARG A 200 8.91 20.71 -3.64
C ARG A 200 9.57 21.02 -5.00
N LYS A 201 10.38 22.10 -5.06
CA LYS A 201 10.87 22.70 -6.32
C LYS A 201 12.17 22.06 -6.87
N ASP A 202 12.89 21.31 -6.06
CA ASP A 202 14.23 20.81 -6.40
C ASP A 202 14.25 19.29 -6.67
N ALA A 203 15.20 18.81 -7.48
CA ALA A 203 15.26 17.39 -7.90
C ALA A 203 15.39 16.41 -6.71
N ASN A 204 16.26 16.71 -5.73
CA ASN A 204 16.38 15.94 -4.48
C ASN A 204 15.04 15.83 -3.74
N SER A 205 14.31 16.95 -3.69
CA SER A 205 13.04 17.01 -2.98
C SER A 205 11.92 16.17 -3.63
N LYS A 206 12.07 15.82 -4.92
CA LYS A 206 11.18 14.88 -5.62
C LYS A 206 11.55 13.42 -5.31
N GLU A 207 12.83 13.07 -5.33
CA GLU A 207 13.29 11.71 -5.01
C GLU A 207 12.95 11.32 -3.56
N GLU A 208 13.17 12.23 -2.61
CA GLU A 208 12.77 12.06 -1.21
C GLU A 208 11.25 11.88 -1.08
N ALA A 209 10.45 12.61 -1.87
CA ALA A 209 9.00 12.45 -1.87
C ALA A 209 8.55 11.09 -2.44
N VAL A 210 9.26 10.56 -3.43
CA VAL A 210 9.01 9.21 -3.95
C VAL A 210 9.33 8.16 -2.88
N GLY A 211 10.45 8.30 -2.17
CA GLY A 211 10.82 7.44 -1.05
C GLY A 211 9.80 7.46 0.09
N ASP A 212 9.33 8.65 0.47
CA ASP A 212 8.24 8.83 1.44
C ASP A 212 6.98 8.07 1.02
N ILE A 213 6.53 8.29 -0.22
CA ILE A 213 5.31 7.68 -0.76
C ILE A 213 5.43 6.16 -0.81
N LEU A 214 6.57 5.65 -1.27
CA LEU A 214 6.83 4.21 -1.33
C LEU A 214 6.77 3.58 0.07
N CYS A 215 7.40 4.21 1.07
CA CYS A 215 7.37 3.75 2.45
C CYS A 215 5.92 3.69 3.00
N VAL A 216 5.11 4.71 2.71
CA VAL A 216 3.69 4.71 3.11
C VAL A 216 2.93 3.57 2.40
N LEU A 217 3.13 3.37 1.10
CA LEU A 217 2.48 2.28 0.36
C LEU A 217 2.88 0.88 0.89
N GLU A 218 4.14 0.67 1.26
CA GLU A 218 4.63 -0.54 1.91
C GLU A 218 3.93 -0.76 3.26
N LEU A 219 3.94 0.26 4.13
CA LEU A 219 3.28 0.22 5.43
C LEU A 219 1.80 -0.13 5.32
N LEU A 220 1.07 0.50 4.40
CA LEU A 220 -0.35 0.22 4.18
C LEU A 220 -0.59 -1.23 3.72
N SER A 221 0.28 -1.76 2.84
CA SER A 221 0.20 -3.16 2.40
C SER A 221 0.46 -4.14 3.54
N HIS A 222 1.46 -3.89 4.40
CA HIS A 222 1.73 -4.75 5.55
C HIS A 222 0.56 -4.73 6.54
N VAL A 223 0.04 -3.55 6.86
CA VAL A 223 -1.14 -3.39 7.73
C VAL A 223 -2.37 -4.09 7.13
N ALA A 224 -2.59 -3.96 5.83
CA ALA A 224 -3.69 -4.63 5.12
C ALA A 224 -3.56 -6.16 5.10
N SER A 225 -2.36 -6.70 5.28
CA SER A 225 -2.12 -8.15 5.29
C SER A 225 -2.44 -8.82 6.63
N LYS A 226 -2.77 -8.06 7.69
CA LYS A 226 -3.15 -8.62 8.98
C LYS A 226 -4.40 -9.50 8.85
N ASP A 227 -4.27 -10.75 9.27
CA ASP A 227 -5.41 -11.64 9.51
C ASP A 227 -5.81 -11.61 11.00
N PHE A 228 -7.11 -11.77 11.27
CA PHE A 228 -7.74 -11.69 12.59
C PHE A 228 -8.24 -13.04 13.10
N VAL A 229 -7.91 -14.14 12.42
CA VAL A 229 -8.29 -15.51 12.82
C VAL A 229 -7.88 -15.84 14.27
N ASP A 230 -6.80 -15.24 14.78
CA ASP A 230 -6.29 -15.48 16.13
C ASP A 230 -7.01 -14.66 17.24
N PHE A 231 -7.99 -13.82 16.89
CA PHE A 231 -8.67 -12.96 17.86
C PHE A 231 -9.77 -13.77 18.55
N SER A 232 -9.65 -13.94 19.87
CA SER A 232 -10.48 -14.85 20.68
C SER A 232 -11.97 -14.48 20.71
N ALA A 233 -12.31 -13.22 20.44
CA ALA A 233 -13.68 -12.76 20.30
C ALA A 233 -13.95 -12.29 18.86
N GLU A 234 -14.99 -12.85 18.23
CA GLU A 234 -15.45 -12.45 16.88
C GLU A 234 -15.68 -10.94 16.76
N GLN A 235 -16.16 -10.31 17.85
CA GLN A 235 -16.40 -8.87 17.90
C GLN A 235 -15.09 -8.05 17.92
N GLU A 236 -14.06 -8.53 18.60
CA GLU A 236 -12.75 -7.86 18.64
C GLU A 236 -12.04 -7.99 17.29
N GLY A 237 -12.09 -9.17 16.67
CA GLY A 237 -11.58 -9.39 15.32
C GLY A 237 -12.27 -8.49 14.28
N LYS A 238 -13.60 -8.34 14.36
CA LYS A 238 -14.35 -7.43 13.48
C LYS A 238 -13.95 -5.97 13.67
N LEU A 239 -13.87 -5.49 14.92
CA LEU A 239 -13.47 -4.11 15.21
C LEU A 239 -12.06 -3.80 14.71
N ALA A 240 -11.13 -4.76 14.85
CA ALA A 240 -9.78 -4.61 14.37
C ALA A 240 -9.70 -4.62 12.82
N ALA A 241 -10.50 -5.47 12.16
CA ALA A 241 -10.63 -5.46 10.70
C ALA A 241 -11.20 -4.14 10.16
N ASP A 242 -12.24 -3.61 10.81
CA ASP A 242 -12.82 -2.31 10.48
C ASP A 242 -11.77 -1.18 10.68
N THR A 243 -10.97 -1.27 11.75
CA THR A 243 -9.89 -0.31 12.02
C THR A 243 -8.77 -0.38 10.97
N VAL A 244 -8.37 -1.59 10.54
CA VAL A 244 -7.41 -1.77 9.45
C VAL A 244 -7.93 -1.13 8.17
N ALA A 245 -9.19 -1.40 7.81
CA ALA A 245 -9.80 -0.77 6.66
C ALA A 245 -9.77 0.77 6.80
N ASP A 246 -10.18 1.32 7.93
CA ASP A 246 -10.19 2.77 8.15
C ASP A 246 -8.79 3.40 8.01
N VAL A 247 -7.75 2.77 8.56
CA VAL A 247 -6.36 3.26 8.43
C VAL A 247 -5.85 3.17 6.99
N VAL A 248 -6.09 2.05 6.30
CA VAL A 248 -5.63 1.85 4.93
C VAL A 248 -6.35 2.78 3.96
N PHE A 249 -7.67 2.92 4.08
CA PHE A 249 -8.44 3.85 3.25
C PHE A 249 -8.09 5.31 3.56
N PHE A 250 -7.85 5.66 4.83
CA PHE A 250 -7.34 6.98 5.18
C PHE A 250 -6.03 7.29 4.44
N GLY A 251 -5.05 6.37 4.45
CA GLY A 251 -3.80 6.54 3.72
C GLY A 251 -4.00 6.60 2.21
N LEU A 252 -4.73 5.63 1.65
CA LEU A 252 -4.95 5.50 0.21
C LEU A 252 -5.66 6.72 -0.39
N GLU A 253 -6.66 7.28 0.29
CA GLU A 253 -7.35 8.50 -0.15
C GLU A 253 -6.42 9.70 -0.31
N ARG A 254 -5.34 9.78 0.48
CA ARG A 254 -4.34 10.87 0.36
C ARG A 254 -3.29 10.56 -0.69
N LEU A 255 -3.02 9.29 -0.95
CA LEU A 255 -2.05 8.87 -1.96
C LEU A 255 -2.62 8.93 -3.38
N ILE A 256 -3.89 8.56 -3.60
CA ILE A 256 -4.51 8.54 -4.95
C ILE A 256 -4.28 9.86 -5.71
N PRO A 257 -4.52 11.06 -5.12
CA PRO A 257 -4.27 12.33 -5.81
C PRO A 257 -2.80 12.61 -6.13
N LEU A 258 -1.87 11.98 -5.40
CA LEU A 258 -0.42 12.12 -5.61
C LEU A 258 0.10 11.17 -6.69
N MET A 259 -0.64 10.11 -7.04
CA MET A 259 -0.21 9.10 -8.02
C MET A 259 -0.40 9.60 -9.46
N SER A 260 0.44 10.54 -9.90
CA SER A 260 0.48 10.95 -11.31
C SER A 260 1.00 9.82 -12.20
N GLU A 261 0.70 9.88 -13.50
CA GLU A 261 1.22 8.92 -14.48
C GLU A 261 2.75 8.84 -14.43
N GLU A 262 3.43 10.01 -14.36
CA GLU A 262 4.89 10.12 -14.23
C GLU A 262 5.44 9.35 -13.01
N LEU A 263 4.76 9.45 -11.87
CA LEU A 263 5.18 8.76 -10.65
C LEU A 263 4.92 7.26 -10.72
N LEU A 264 3.80 6.85 -11.31
CA LEU A 264 3.47 5.44 -11.54
C LEU A 264 4.38 4.78 -12.59
N GLU A 265 5.15 5.55 -13.37
CA GLU A 265 6.18 4.99 -14.24
C GLU A 265 7.40 4.48 -13.47
N TYR A 266 7.63 4.98 -12.25
CA TYR A 266 8.70 4.49 -11.38
C TYR A 266 8.36 3.07 -10.90
N PRO A 267 9.09 2.03 -11.35
CA PRO A 267 8.63 0.64 -11.23
C PRO A 267 8.35 0.16 -9.79
N PRO A 268 9.20 0.47 -8.78
CA PRO A 268 8.92 0.06 -7.40
C PRO A 268 7.60 0.63 -6.86
N LEU A 269 7.37 1.92 -7.12
CA LEU A 269 6.16 2.62 -6.67
C LEU A 269 4.93 2.14 -7.45
N GLY A 270 5.03 2.02 -8.77
CA GLY A 270 3.95 1.49 -9.60
C GLY A 270 3.52 0.09 -9.15
N LYS A 271 4.47 -0.83 -8.99
CA LYS A 271 4.20 -2.19 -8.52
C LYS A 271 3.51 -2.19 -7.16
N GLN A 272 4.09 -1.49 -6.19
CA GLN A 272 3.53 -1.44 -4.83
C GLN A 272 2.12 -0.84 -4.80
N TYR A 273 1.88 0.26 -5.54
CA TYR A 273 0.57 0.90 -5.63
C TYR A 273 -0.49 -0.03 -6.22
N PHE A 274 -0.22 -0.66 -7.38
CA PHE A 274 -1.20 -1.51 -8.04
C PHE A 274 -1.48 -2.80 -7.28
N THR A 275 -0.47 -3.38 -6.61
CA THR A 275 -0.68 -4.52 -5.71
C THR A 275 -1.59 -4.15 -4.53
N LEU A 276 -1.37 -2.99 -3.90
CA LEU A 276 -2.23 -2.50 -2.82
C LEU A 276 -3.66 -2.25 -3.32
N VAL A 277 -3.84 -1.55 -4.44
CA VAL A 277 -5.16 -1.27 -5.04
C VAL A 277 -5.90 -2.57 -5.36
N ASN A 278 -5.24 -3.55 -5.97
CA ASN A 278 -5.84 -4.84 -6.26
C ASN A 278 -6.27 -5.58 -4.97
N SER A 279 -5.44 -5.55 -3.93
CA SER A 279 -5.78 -6.11 -2.61
C SER A 279 -7.02 -5.42 -2.01
N MET A 280 -7.06 -4.09 -2.04
CA MET A 280 -8.19 -3.31 -1.51
C MET A 280 -9.48 -3.55 -2.27
N VAL A 281 -9.43 -3.62 -3.60
CA VAL A 281 -10.59 -3.96 -4.42
C VAL A 281 -11.05 -5.39 -4.18
N SER A 282 -10.14 -6.33 -3.92
CA SER A 282 -10.49 -7.74 -3.71
C SER A 282 -11.09 -8.01 -2.34
N THR A 283 -10.58 -7.36 -1.29
CA THR A 283 -10.97 -7.60 0.10
C THR A 283 -12.05 -6.62 0.59
N TYR A 284 -11.97 -5.36 0.18
CA TYR A 284 -12.81 -4.26 0.70
C TYR A 284 -13.55 -3.53 -0.43
N THR A 285 -14.08 -4.28 -1.42
CA THR A 285 -14.75 -3.69 -2.59
C THR A 285 -15.85 -2.71 -2.22
N GLU A 286 -16.62 -3.01 -1.16
CA GLU A 286 -17.67 -2.11 -0.66
C GLU A 286 -17.10 -0.75 -0.23
N ARG A 287 -16.00 -0.72 0.51
CA ARG A 287 -15.36 0.54 0.93
C ARG A 287 -14.82 1.33 -0.28
N VAL A 288 -14.21 0.64 -1.25
CA VAL A 288 -13.78 1.29 -2.52
C VAL A 288 -14.98 1.90 -3.25
N ALA A 289 -16.13 1.22 -3.23
CA ALA A 289 -17.35 1.67 -3.85
C ALA A 289 -17.99 2.90 -3.21
N PHE A 290 -17.62 3.23 -1.97
CA PHE A 290 -18.10 4.41 -1.24
C PHE A 290 -17.11 5.58 -1.26
N LEU A 291 -15.99 5.47 -1.99
CA LEU A 291 -15.07 6.59 -2.16
C LEU A 291 -15.78 7.81 -2.77
N PRO A 292 -15.39 9.05 -2.42
CA PRO A 292 -15.87 10.24 -3.10
C PRO A 292 -15.68 10.16 -4.62
N HIS A 293 -16.67 10.62 -5.40
CA HIS A 293 -16.65 10.50 -6.87
C HIS A 293 -15.34 10.96 -7.54
N PRO A 294 -14.74 12.11 -7.18
CA PRO A 294 -13.46 12.51 -7.76
C PRO A 294 -12.31 11.53 -7.49
N LEU A 295 -12.21 11.01 -6.26
CA LEU A 295 -11.17 10.06 -5.87
C LEU A 295 -11.36 8.71 -6.56
N PHE A 296 -12.61 8.24 -6.65
CA PHE A 296 -12.93 7.01 -7.39
C PHE A 296 -12.55 7.12 -8.87
N MET A 297 -12.83 8.26 -9.51
CA MET A 297 -12.46 8.49 -10.90
C MET A 297 -10.94 8.52 -11.08
N GLN A 298 -10.19 9.15 -10.18
CA GLN A 298 -8.72 9.12 -10.20
C GLN A 298 -8.17 7.71 -10.01
N LEU A 299 -8.72 6.94 -9.06
CA LEU A 299 -8.37 5.55 -8.86
C LEU A 299 -8.63 4.73 -10.14
N LEU A 300 -9.81 4.86 -10.75
CA LEU A 300 -10.16 4.15 -11.97
C LEU A 300 -9.26 4.54 -13.15
N GLN A 301 -8.92 5.83 -13.29
CA GLN A 301 -7.96 6.31 -14.28
C GLN A 301 -6.58 5.67 -14.07
N SER A 302 -6.08 5.64 -12.83
CA SER A 302 -4.82 4.97 -12.50
C SER A 302 -4.85 3.47 -12.83
N VAL A 303 -5.96 2.78 -12.53
CA VAL A 303 -6.16 1.37 -12.90
C VAL A 303 -6.12 1.19 -14.42
N MET A 304 -6.81 2.05 -15.18
CA MET A 304 -6.78 1.99 -16.64
C MET A 304 -5.40 2.28 -17.22
N PHE A 305 -4.63 3.18 -16.61
CA PHE A 305 -3.21 3.39 -16.94
C PHE A 305 -2.39 2.12 -16.67
N GLY A 306 -2.58 1.48 -15.52
CA GLY A 306 -1.93 0.23 -15.15
C GLY A 306 -2.18 -0.92 -16.12
N VAL A 307 -3.41 -1.05 -16.65
CA VAL A 307 -3.76 -2.08 -17.65
C VAL A 307 -2.93 -1.98 -18.94
N GLN A 308 -2.53 -0.76 -19.32
CA GLN A 308 -1.77 -0.46 -20.53
C GLN A 308 -0.26 -0.64 -20.34
N ARG A 309 0.22 -0.82 -19.11
CA ARG A 309 1.66 -0.94 -18.84
C ARG A 309 2.26 -2.18 -19.51
N PRO A 310 3.53 -2.11 -19.94
CA PRO A 310 4.25 -3.27 -20.46
C PRO A 310 4.55 -4.30 -19.36
N ASP A 311 4.69 -3.85 -18.10
CA ASP A 311 4.89 -4.72 -16.95
C ASP A 311 3.68 -5.64 -16.72
N SER A 312 3.92 -6.94 -16.86
CA SER A 312 2.90 -7.97 -16.78
C SER A 312 2.25 -8.06 -15.39
N GLU A 313 2.98 -7.79 -14.31
CA GLU A 313 2.44 -7.87 -12.95
C GLU A 313 1.52 -6.69 -12.67
N ILE A 314 1.97 -5.47 -12.95
CA ILE A 314 1.17 -4.24 -12.83
C ILE A 314 -0.12 -4.36 -13.65
N ALA A 315 0.01 -4.79 -14.91
CA ALA A 315 -1.15 -4.91 -15.78
C ALA A 315 -2.11 -6.01 -15.31
N ARG A 316 -1.63 -7.14 -14.77
CA ARG A 316 -2.49 -8.19 -14.20
C ARG A 316 -3.22 -7.72 -12.94
N ASP A 317 -2.54 -7.03 -12.04
CA ASP A 317 -3.16 -6.50 -10.81
C ASP A 317 -4.20 -5.43 -11.14
N SER A 318 -3.91 -4.56 -12.10
CA SER A 318 -4.87 -3.57 -12.60
C SER A 318 -6.09 -4.22 -13.27
N LEU A 319 -5.89 -5.26 -14.09
CA LEU A 319 -6.98 -6.02 -14.70
C LEU A 319 -7.84 -6.76 -13.66
N ARG A 320 -7.23 -7.31 -12.60
CA ARG A 320 -7.96 -7.95 -11.50
C ARG A 320 -8.78 -6.94 -10.71
N ALA A 321 -8.21 -5.77 -10.41
CA ALA A 321 -8.94 -4.67 -9.78
C ALA A 321 -10.13 -4.22 -10.64
N LEU A 322 -9.92 -4.00 -11.95
CA LEU A 322 -11.00 -3.64 -12.87
C LEU A 322 -12.10 -4.71 -12.91
N ALA A 323 -11.73 -5.99 -12.98
CA ALA A 323 -12.66 -7.10 -12.95
C ALA A 323 -13.46 -7.16 -11.63
N GLY A 324 -12.81 -6.88 -10.49
CA GLY A 324 -13.44 -6.82 -9.17
C GLY A 324 -14.50 -5.73 -9.08
N LEU A 325 -14.16 -4.51 -9.50
CA LEU A 325 -15.09 -3.37 -9.53
C LEU A 325 -16.30 -3.63 -10.43
N ALA A 326 -16.06 -4.09 -11.66
CA ALA A 326 -17.13 -4.39 -12.62
C ALA A 326 -18.02 -5.55 -12.13
N SER A 327 -17.43 -6.60 -11.57
CA SER A 327 -18.19 -7.73 -11.01
C SER A 327 -19.07 -7.29 -9.85
N PHE A 328 -18.58 -6.41 -8.99
CA PHE A 328 -19.34 -5.87 -7.86
C PHE A 328 -20.53 -5.02 -8.34
N HIS A 329 -20.34 -4.17 -9.35
CA HIS A 329 -21.45 -3.41 -9.94
C HIS A 329 -22.50 -4.33 -10.57
N ALA A 330 -22.09 -5.30 -11.39
CA ALA A 330 -23.03 -6.22 -12.04
C ALA A 330 -23.87 -7.03 -11.03
N GLN A 331 -23.27 -7.38 -9.87
CA GLN A 331 -23.98 -8.08 -8.79
C GLN A 331 -24.96 -7.18 -8.04
N THR A 332 -24.56 -5.94 -7.74
CA THR A 332 -25.40 -4.99 -6.99
C THR A 332 -26.60 -4.51 -7.80
N VAL A 333 -26.47 -4.40 -9.13
CA VAL A 333 -27.59 -4.07 -10.02
C VAL A 333 -28.57 -5.25 -10.16
N GLY A 334 -28.07 -6.50 -10.21
CA GLY A 334 -28.90 -7.70 -10.34
C GLY A 334 -29.59 -8.13 -9.04
N SER A 335 -28.99 -7.86 -7.89
CA SER A 335 -29.53 -8.19 -6.57
C SER A 335 -30.34 -7.03 -5.99
N ARG A 336 -31.66 -7.04 -6.17
CA ARG A 336 -32.59 -6.15 -5.43
C ARG A 336 -32.71 -6.48 -3.93
N VAL A 337 -31.81 -7.30 -3.38
CA VAL A 337 -31.86 -7.69 -1.98
C VAL A 337 -31.30 -6.55 -1.13
N ARG A 338 -32.23 -5.93 -0.40
CA ARG A 338 -32.01 -4.97 0.68
C ARG A 338 -30.83 -5.45 1.55
N SER A 339 -29.70 -4.75 1.52
CA SER A 339 -28.70 -4.84 2.59
C SER A 339 -29.31 -4.26 3.87
N ALA A 340 -30.10 -5.08 4.55
CA ALA A 340 -30.44 -4.90 5.95
C ALA A 340 -29.20 -5.32 6.75
N GLY A 341 -28.40 -4.36 7.23
CA GLY A 341 -27.27 -4.70 8.09
C GLY A 341 -26.29 -3.60 8.47
N HIS A 342 -26.23 -2.47 7.75
CA HIS A 342 -25.44 -1.31 8.20
C HIS A 342 -26.33 -0.07 8.21
N ALA A 343 -26.79 0.28 9.42
CA ALA A 343 -27.55 1.49 9.71
C ALA A 343 -26.65 2.73 9.60
N ASN A 344 -26.29 3.10 8.37
CA ASN A 344 -26.05 4.47 7.90
C ASN A 344 -25.62 4.42 6.43
N GLY A 345 -26.52 4.82 5.53
CA GLY A 345 -26.23 4.98 4.09
C GLY A 345 -26.79 3.87 3.21
N GLY A 346 -28.11 3.85 3.01
CA GLY A 346 -28.73 3.00 2.00
C GLY A 346 -28.33 3.44 0.58
N GLY A 347 -27.64 2.56 -0.15
CA GLY A 347 -27.66 2.56 -1.61
C GLY A 347 -26.31 2.42 -2.30
N ARG A 348 -26.28 1.60 -3.35
CA ARG A 348 -25.78 2.07 -4.66
C ARG A 348 -24.33 2.54 -4.75
N GLY A 349 -23.37 2.01 -3.97
CA GLY A 349 -21.97 2.50 -3.95
C GLY A 349 -21.41 2.80 -5.35
N LEU A 350 -21.29 1.78 -6.23
CA LEU A 350 -20.86 2.01 -7.61
C LEU A 350 -21.93 2.64 -8.53
N GLU A 351 -23.20 2.45 -8.24
CA GLU A 351 -24.29 3.00 -9.05
C GLU A 351 -24.36 4.54 -8.96
N ALA A 352 -23.93 5.14 -7.85
CA ALA A 352 -23.76 6.60 -7.74
C ALA A 352 -22.70 7.11 -8.74
N HIS A 353 -21.57 6.41 -8.87
CA HIS A 353 -20.52 6.77 -9.83
C HIS A 353 -20.97 6.59 -11.28
N VAL A 354 -21.71 5.51 -11.59
CA VAL A 354 -22.29 5.29 -12.92
C VAL A 354 -23.35 6.33 -13.25
N THR A 355 -24.16 6.76 -12.28
CA THR A 355 -25.14 7.83 -12.49
C THR A 355 -24.45 9.15 -12.80
N ALA A 356 -23.33 9.45 -12.14
CA ALA A 356 -22.53 10.64 -12.39
C ALA A 356 -21.73 10.56 -13.71
N HIS A 357 -21.29 9.38 -14.13
CA HIS A 357 -20.59 9.14 -15.39
C HIS A 357 -21.15 7.90 -16.10
N PRO A 358 -22.25 8.01 -16.88
CA PRO A 358 -22.93 6.86 -17.48
C PRO A 358 -22.06 6.02 -18.41
N ALA A 359 -21.04 6.63 -19.02
CA ALA A 359 -20.14 5.97 -19.94
C ALA A 359 -19.02 5.16 -19.25
N LEU A 360 -18.91 5.18 -17.92
CA LEU A 360 -17.77 4.65 -17.15
C LEU A 360 -17.30 3.26 -17.58
N PHE A 361 -18.20 2.28 -17.54
CA PHE A 361 -17.85 0.90 -17.91
C PHE A 361 -17.72 0.70 -19.42
N SER A 362 -18.49 1.44 -20.23
CA SER A 362 -18.39 1.39 -21.68
C SER A 362 -17.04 1.91 -22.20
N GLU A 363 -16.48 2.93 -21.55
CA GLU A 363 -15.15 3.48 -21.85
C GLU A 363 -14.03 2.50 -21.48
N CYS A 364 -14.12 1.87 -20.30
CA CYS A 364 -13.21 0.80 -19.89
C CYS A 364 -13.29 -0.38 -20.88
N THR A 365 -14.50 -0.77 -21.30
CA THR A 365 -14.73 -1.83 -22.29
C THR A 365 -14.08 -1.51 -23.61
N ARG A 366 -14.29 -0.29 -24.14
CA ARG A 366 -13.69 0.19 -25.38
C ARG A 366 -12.16 0.12 -25.32
N LYS A 367 -11.57 0.67 -24.26
CA LYS A 367 -10.10 0.65 -24.07
C LYS A 367 -9.57 -0.78 -24.00
N LEU A 368 -10.15 -1.64 -23.16
CA LEU A 368 -9.69 -3.02 -23.01
C LEU A 368 -9.85 -3.84 -24.30
N LEU A 369 -10.96 -3.68 -25.00
CA LEU A 369 -11.18 -4.34 -26.29
C LEU A 369 -10.17 -3.88 -27.33
N HIS A 370 -9.88 -2.58 -27.41
CA HIS A 370 -8.84 -2.05 -28.28
C HIS A 370 -7.47 -2.69 -27.97
N LEU A 371 -7.10 -2.79 -26.69
CA LEU A 371 -5.86 -3.47 -26.28
C LEU A 371 -5.82 -4.94 -26.71
N VAL A 372 -6.93 -5.68 -26.56
CA VAL A 372 -7.00 -7.10 -26.95
C VAL A 372 -6.92 -7.29 -28.46
N VAL A 373 -7.52 -6.40 -29.25
CA VAL A 373 -7.60 -6.52 -30.71
C VAL A 373 -6.32 -6.02 -31.39
N TYR A 374 -5.79 -4.88 -30.95
CA TYR A 374 -4.72 -4.17 -31.66
C TYR A 374 -3.36 -4.31 -30.99
N GLU A 375 -3.28 -4.43 -29.66
CA GLU A 375 -2.00 -4.46 -28.95
C GLU A 375 -1.49 -5.87 -28.65
N GLY A 376 -0.19 -6.09 -28.92
CA GLY A 376 0.46 -7.37 -28.63
C GLY A 376 0.76 -7.62 -27.15
N SER A 377 0.76 -6.56 -26.34
CA SER A 377 1.13 -6.54 -24.93
C SER A 377 0.20 -7.42 -24.08
N VAL A 378 -1.09 -7.56 -24.43
CA VAL A 378 -2.09 -8.23 -23.58
C VAL A 378 -1.96 -9.77 -23.55
N TRP A 379 -1.16 -10.38 -24.41
CA TRP A 379 -1.14 -11.84 -24.58
C TRP A 379 -0.68 -12.63 -23.36
N ASP A 380 0.31 -12.11 -22.65
CA ASP A 380 0.83 -12.70 -21.42
C ASP A 380 -0.18 -12.63 -20.25
N ARG A 381 -1.20 -11.77 -20.37
CA ARG A 381 -2.20 -11.46 -19.34
C ARG A 381 -3.63 -11.60 -19.84
N LEU A 382 -3.83 -12.29 -20.96
CA LEU A 382 -5.13 -12.45 -21.62
C LEU A 382 -6.18 -13.09 -20.70
N ASP A 383 -5.73 -13.82 -19.68
CA ASP A 383 -6.57 -14.45 -18.68
C ASP A 383 -7.21 -13.44 -17.73
N ALA A 384 -6.41 -12.48 -17.25
CA ALA A 384 -6.89 -11.38 -16.44
C ALA A 384 -7.76 -10.44 -17.29
N ALA A 385 -7.34 -10.16 -18.52
CA ALA A 385 -8.10 -9.35 -19.47
C ALA A 385 -9.45 -9.97 -19.80
N SER A 386 -9.50 -11.30 -19.97
CA SER A 386 -10.74 -12.04 -20.19
C SER A 386 -11.72 -11.89 -19.04
N ASN A 387 -11.25 -11.98 -17.80
CA ASN A 387 -12.12 -11.82 -16.64
C ASN A 387 -12.65 -10.39 -16.51
N ALA A 388 -11.78 -9.39 -16.74
CA ALA A 388 -12.17 -7.99 -16.73
C ALA A 388 -13.19 -7.68 -17.84
N LEU A 389 -12.92 -8.11 -19.07
CA LEU A 389 -13.80 -7.87 -20.21
C LEU A 389 -15.16 -8.54 -20.00
N LEU A 390 -15.20 -9.78 -19.50
CA LEU A 390 -16.46 -10.45 -19.18
C LEU A 390 -17.26 -9.66 -18.13
N ALA A 391 -16.62 -9.21 -17.06
CA ALA A 391 -17.28 -8.42 -16.02
C ALA A 391 -17.83 -7.09 -16.56
N LEU A 392 -17.08 -6.42 -17.43
CA LEU A 392 -17.49 -5.18 -18.07
C LEU A 392 -18.67 -5.37 -19.04
N ILE A 393 -18.64 -6.42 -19.86
CA ILE A 393 -19.74 -6.80 -20.76
C ILE A 393 -21.04 -7.02 -19.97
N LEU A 394 -20.93 -7.55 -18.75
CA LEU A 394 -22.09 -7.83 -17.90
C LEU A 394 -22.63 -6.57 -17.22
N CYS A 395 -21.84 -5.50 -17.12
CA CYS A 395 -22.32 -4.19 -16.71
C CYS A 395 -23.12 -3.52 -17.84
N ASP A 396 -22.61 -3.55 -19.07
CA ASP A 396 -23.26 -2.93 -20.24
C ASP A 396 -23.05 -3.74 -21.53
N ARG A 397 -23.96 -4.69 -21.75
CA ARG A 397 -23.92 -5.58 -22.92
C ARG A 397 -24.24 -4.84 -24.21
N GLU A 398 -25.11 -3.83 -24.16
CA GLU A 398 -25.53 -3.07 -25.34
C GLU A 398 -24.38 -2.22 -25.86
N ALA A 399 -23.67 -1.51 -24.97
CA ALA A 399 -22.48 -0.77 -25.36
C ALA A 399 -21.41 -1.68 -25.98
N PHE A 400 -21.19 -2.88 -25.43
CA PHE A 400 -20.26 -3.84 -26.05
C PHE A 400 -20.67 -4.22 -27.48
N LEU A 401 -21.95 -4.51 -27.71
CA LEU A 401 -22.46 -4.84 -29.05
C LEU A 401 -22.30 -3.66 -30.03
N CYS A 402 -22.57 -2.43 -29.59
CA CYS A 402 -22.35 -1.23 -30.40
C CYS A 402 -20.86 -1.04 -30.75
N LEU A 403 -19.95 -1.30 -29.80
CA LEU A 403 -18.50 -1.25 -30.05
C LEU A 403 -18.07 -2.30 -31.08
N LEU A 404 -18.58 -3.52 -30.99
CA LEU A 404 -18.31 -4.57 -31.97
C LEU A 404 -18.82 -4.20 -33.36
N ALA A 405 -20.02 -3.64 -33.45
CA ALA A 405 -20.59 -3.17 -34.72
C ALA A 405 -19.74 -2.06 -35.34
N GLY A 406 -19.29 -1.08 -34.55
CA GLY A 406 -18.38 -0.03 -35.02
C GLY A 406 -17.06 -0.59 -35.56
N ILE A 407 -16.44 -1.52 -34.83
CA ILE A 407 -15.20 -2.18 -35.29
C ILE A 407 -15.45 -2.93 -36.61
N LEU A 408 -16.58 -3.64 -36.75
CA LEU A 408 -16.96 -4.31 -38.01
C LEU A 408 -17.13 -3.31 -39.15
N GLU A 409 -17.76 -2.16 -38.91
CA GLU A 409 -18.02 -1.17 -39.96
C GLU A 409 -16.74 -0.61 -40.57
N GLU A 410 -15.71 -0.42 -39.75
CA GLU A 410 -14.39 0.12 -40.13
C GLU A 410 -13.53 -0.87 -40.96
N GLN A 411 -13.89 -2.15 -40.99
CA GLN A 411 -13.09 -3.18 -41.69
C GLN A 411 -13.43 -3.31 -43.19
N PRO A 412 -12.51 -3.82 -44.03
CA PRO A 412 -12.83 -4.20 -45.42
C PRO A 412 -13.75 -5.45 -45.46
N PRO A 413 -14.55 -5.65 -46.53
CA PRO A 413 -15.57 -6.71 -46.60
C PRO A 413 -15.03 -8.12 -46.35
N SER A 414 -13.79 -8.41 -46.80
CA SER A 414 -13.11 -9.69 -46.57
C SER A 414 -12.78 -9.97 -45.09
N VAL A 415 -12.55 -8.92 -44.30
CA VAL A 415 -12.29 -9.02 -42.85
C VAL A 415 -13.59 -8.96 -42.07
N LYS A 416 -14.60 -8.20 -42.53
CA LYS A 416 -15.92 -8.10 -41.88
C LYS A 416 -16.57 -9.47 -41.66
N GLU A 417 -16.59 -10.32 -42.68
CA GLU A 417 -17.24 -11.63 -42.59
C GLU A 417 -16.54 -12.54 -41.58
N ARG A 418 -15.20 -12.63 -41.65
CA ARG A 418 -14.40 -13.43 -40.71
C ARG A 418 -14.51 -12.92 -39.28
N LEU A 419 -14.43 -11.60 -39.09
CA LEU A 419 -14.54 -10.98 -37.79
C LEU A 419 -15.93 -11.16 -37.18
N GLY A 420 -16.98 -11.06 -38.00
CA GLY A 420 -18.36 -11.31 -37.58
C GLY A 420 -18.57 -12.73 -37.07
N GLN A 421 -18.00 -13.73 -37.72
CA GLN A 421 -18.06 -15.14 -37.27
C GLN A 421 -17.36 -15.34 -35.91
N GLU A 422 -16.17 -14.77 -35.73
CA GLU A 422 -15.45 -14.86 -34.45
C GLU A 422 -16.16 -14.10 -33.32
N PHE A 423 -16.78 -12.95 -33.63
CA PHE A 423 -17.63 -12.25 -32.66
C PHE A 423 -18.85 -13.06 -32.25
N GLN A 424 -19.53 -13.75 -33.18
CA GLN A 424 -20.65 -14.62 -32.84
C GLN A 424 -20.23 -15.76 -31.90
N LYS A 425 -19.06 -16.37 -32.15
CA LYS A 425 -18.49 -17.38 -31.25
C LYS A 425 -18.21 -16.80 -29.87
N LEU A 426 -17.58 -15.63 -29.78
CA LEU A 426 -17.33 -14.96 -28.49
C LEU A 426 -18.64 -14.65 -27.75
N MET A 427 -19.67 -14.19 -28.47
CA MET A 427 -20.98 -13.86 -27.91
C MET A 427 -21.72 -15.07 -27.36
N SER A 428 -21.56 -16.25 -27.97
CA SER A 428 -22.17 -17.50 -27.48
C SER A 428 -21.63 -17.94 -26.11
N ALA A 429 -20.44 -17.48 -25.73
CA ALA A 429 -19.81 -17.78 -24.44
C ALA A 429 -20.24 -16.83 -23.31
N ILE A 430 -21.01 -15.77 -23.61
CA ILE A 430 -21.50 -14.82 -22.63
C ILE A 430 -22.83 -15.35 -22.06
N PRO A 431 -22.98 -15.48 -20.73
CA PRO A 431 -24.21 -15.96 -20.14
C PRO A 431 -25.39 -15.01 -20.46
N PRO A 432 -26.63 -15.52 -20.61
CA PRO A 432 -27.81 -14.67 -20.66
C PRO A 432 -27.91 -13.86 -19.35
N ARG A 433 -28.50 -12.65 -19.40
CA ARG A 433 -28.78 -11.86 -18.19
C ARG A 433 -29.57 -12.76 -17.23
N MET A 434 -29.07 -12.98 -16.01
CA MET A 434 -29.86 -13.64 -14.96
C MET A 434 -31.02 -12.72 -14.61
N GLU A 435 -32.19 -12.96 -15.21
CA GLU A 435 -33.44 -12.39 -14.73
C GLU A 435 -33.89 -13.18 -13.50
N GLY A 436 -33.93 -12.51 -12.36
CA GLY A 436 -34.58 -12.89 -11.09
C GLY A 436 -34.94 -14.37 -10.88
N GLY A 437 -33.99 -15.16 -10.41
CA GLY A 437 -34.26 -16.44 -9.75
C GLY A 437 -34.10 -16.28 -8.24
N ASP A 438 -35.20 -16.43 -7.49
CA ASP A 438 -35.23 -16.35 -6.02
C ASP A 438 -34.19 -17.31 -5.44
N GLY A 439 -33.24 -16.77 -4.66
CA GLY A 439 -32.05 -17.46 -4.16
C GLY A 439 -32.36 -18.40 -2.99
N ARG A 440 -33.31 -19.32 -3.16
CA ARG A 440 -33.66 -20.33 -2.16
C ARG A 440 -33.68 -21.74 -2.74
N GLU A 441 -32.49 -22.30 -2.87
CA GLU A 441 -32.26 -23.73 -2.73
C GLU A 441 -31.08 -23.94 -1.76
N GLY A 442 -31.34 -24.55 -0.61
CA GLY A 442 -30.30 -25.26 0.16
C GLY A 442 -29.37 -24.44 1.07
N GLY A 443 -29.77 -23.29 1.62
CA GLY A 443 -29.15 -22.73 2.84
C GLY A 443 -27.67 -22.31 2.79
N ARG A 444 -27.01 -22.33 1.62
CA ARG A 444 -25.65 -21.82 1.44
C ARG A 444 -25.70 -20.52 0.63
N ARG A 445 -25.21 -19.43 1.22
CA ARG A 445 -25.02 -18.15 0.52
C ARG A 445 -24.22 -18.40 -0.76
N ARG A 446 -24.78 -18.09 -1.94
CA ARG A 446 -24.01 -18.06 -3.19
C ARG A 446 -22.93 -17.00 -3.04
N GLY A 447 -21.67 -17.43 -2.97
CA GLY A 447 -20.53 -16.55 -3.21
C GLY A 447 -20.56 -15.96 -4.63
N PRO A 448 -19.72 -14.97 -4.93
CA PRO A 448 -19.79 -14.20 -6.17
C PRO A 448 -19.39 -15.09 -7.34
N ALA A 449 -20.33 -15.69 -8.06
CA ALA A 449 -19.99 -16.66 -9.10
C ALA A 449 -21.00 -16.69 -10.23
N TRP A 450 -20.72 -15.94 -11.29
CA TRP A 450 -20.82 -16.57 -12.61
C TRP A 450 -19.84 -17.75 -12.59
N ASP A 451 -20.30 -18.93 -13.01
CA ASP A 451 -19.62 -20.19 -12.81
C ASP A 451 -18.14 -20.10 -13.23
N ARG A 452 -17.25 -20.73 -12.46
CA ARG A 452 -15.84 -20.94 -12.85
C ARG A 452 -15.79 -21.50 -14.27
N GLN A 453 -16.76 -22.34 -14.62
CA GLN A 453 -16.94 -22.89 -15.96
C GLN A 453 -17.25 -21.81 -17.02
N THR A 454 -18.12 -20.84 -16.73
CA THR A 454 -18.41 -19.71 -17.65
C THR A 454 -17.17 -18.83 -17.87
N LYS A 455 -16.43 -18.51 -16.81
CA LYS A 455 -15.19 -17.73 -16.94
C LYS A 455 -14.14 -18.48 -17.77
N LEU A 456 -14.00 -19.79 -17.57
CA LEU A 456 -13.12 -20.64 -18.35
C LEU A 456 -13.55 -20.74 -19.82
N ALA A 457 -14.85 -20.88 -20.08
CA ALA A 457 -15.41 -20.92 -21.42
C ALA A 457 -15.17 -19.61 -22.17
N PHE A 458 -15.51 -18.46 -21.57
CA PHE A 458 -15.28 -17.15 -22.18
C PHE A 458 -13.79 -16.90 -22.43
N ARG A 459 -12.91 -17.27 -21.49
CA ARG A 459 -11.45 -17.21 -21.67
C ARG A 459 -10.96 -18.04 -22.84
N HIS A 460 -11.47 -19.26 -23.01
CA HIS A 460 -11.12 -20.09 -24.16
C HIS A 460 -11.52 -19.43 -25.48
N HIS A 461 -12.74 -18.88 -25.55
CA HIS A 461 -13.24 -18.19 -26.74
C HIS A 461 -12.49 -16.88 -27.01
N LEU A 462 -12.15 -16.09 -25.98
CA LEU A 462 -11.39 -14.85 -26.16
C LEU A 462 -9.96 -15.12 -26.64
N ARG A 463 -9.33 -16.21 -26.17
CA ARG A 463 -8.03 -16.65 -26.70
C ARG A 463 -8.15 -17.05 -28.17
N ALA A 464 -9.14 -17.86 -28.53
CA ALA A 464 -9.39 -18.25 -29.92
C ALA A 464 -9.73 -17.04 -30.81
N PHE A 465 -10.43 -16.05 -30.28
CA PHE A 465 -10.72 -14.79 -30.95
C PHE A 465 -9.42 -14.00 -31.20
N ALA A 466 -8.60 -13.79 -30.16
CA ALA A 466 -7.36 -13.03 -30.28
C ALA A 466 -6.33 -13.69 -31.21
N THR A 467 -6.21 -15.04 -31.21
CA THR A 467 -5.33 -15.77 -32.14
C THR A 467 -5.75 -15.57 -33.59
N GLN A 468 -7.06 -15.58 -33.85
CA GLN A 468 -7.59 -15.54 -35.21
C GLN A 468 -7.67 -14.14 -35.77
N VAL A 469 -8.01 -13.13 -34.95
CA VAL A 469 -8.28 -11.75 -35.38
C VAL A 469 -7.03 -10.90 -35.56
N ARG A 470 -6.03 -11.12 -34.70
CA ARG A 470 -4.82 -10.30 -34.66
C ARG A 470 -4.01 -10.28 -35.97
N PRO A 471 -3.78 -11.41 -36.69
CA PRO A 471 -2.95 -11.42 -37.90
C PRO A 471 -3.40 -10.47 -39.01
N PHE A 472 -4.68 -10.10 -39.04
CA PHE A 472 -5.23 -9.18 -40.06
C PHE A 472 -5.69 -7.84 -39.50
N MET A 473 -5.74 -7.67 -38.17
CA MET A 473 -5.97 -6.38 -37.51
C MET A 473 -4.66 -5.58 -37.30
N GLN A 474 -3.51 -6.25 -37.20
CA GLN A 474 -2.19 -5.61 -37.03
C GLN A 474 -1.46 -5.30 -38.35
N MET A 475 -2.03 -5.68 -39.50
CA MET A 475 -1.46 -5.33 -40.83
C MET A 475 -1.74 -3.88 -41.25
N ARG A 476 -2.02 -2.98 -40.30
CA ARG A 476 -2.22 -1.55 -40.54
C ARG A 476 -1.46 -0.72 -39.53
#